data_AF-A0A7V2X9W4-F1
#
_entry.id   AF-A0A7V2X9W4-F1
#
_cell.length_a   1.000
_cell.length_b   1.000
_cell.length_c   1.000
_cell.angle_alpha   90.00
_cell.angle_beta   90.00
_cell.angle_gamma   90.00
#
_symmetry.space_group_name_H-M   'P 1'
#
loop_
_entity.id
_entity.type
_entity.pdbx_description
1 polymer ?
#
loop_
_entity_poly.entity_id
_entity_poly.type
_entity_poly.pdbx_seq_one_letter_code
_entity_poly.pdbx_strand_id
1 'polypeptide(L)'
;MVKDDRSYHLKLQEFCDCFMETDFRKELELASKGVSGVPHADQDELPLKFLGLVMLYGANEEARKISLRKSGEGKVSFFVEARGNYQLPAPGPALADRIFFLARSLAHVDEDRGKIPLSLGLRNDRMELMLEFDRRNGEESFTINFPH
;
A
#
# COMPACT_ATOMS: atom_id res chain seq x y z
N MET A 1 7.99 24.69 -15.53
CA MET A 1 8.62 24.13 -14.33
C MET A 1 8.24 22.66 -14.29
N VAL A 2 9.09 21.79 -14.83
CA VAL A 2 8.84 20.34 -14.88
C VAL A 2 9.13 19.82 -13.49
N LYS A 3 8.09 19.50 -12.70
CA LYS A 3 8.29 18.63 -11.55
C LYS A 3 8.81 17.31 -12.11
N ASP A 4 9.87 16.79 -11.54
CA ASP A 4 10.46 15.50 -11.91
C ASP A 4 9.40 14.40 -11.73
N ASP A 5 8.65 14.16 -12.80
CA ASP A 5 7.49 13.26 -12.89
C ASP A 5 8.00 11.82 -13.05
N ARG A 6 8.86 11.37 -12.13
CA ARG A 6 9.06 9.94 -11.93
C ARG A 6 7.69 9.39 -11.57
N SER A 7 7.05 8.71 -12.52
CA SER A 7 5.74 8.07 -12.34
C SER A 7 5.74 7.36 -10.99
N TYR A 8 4.69 7.55 -10.18
CA TYR A 8 4.57 6.91 -8.87
C TYR A 8 4.83 5.39 -8.93
N HIS A 9 4.57 4.76 -10.09
CA HIS A 9 4.93 3.37 -10.37
C HIS A 9 6.42 3.10 -10.25
N LEU A 10 7.27 3.94 -10.84
CA LEU A 10 8.72 3.79 -10.78
C LEU A 10 9.21 3.94 -9.34
N LYS A 11 8.70 4.93 -8.59
CA LYS A 11 9.05 5.10 -7.18
C LYS A 11 8.62 3.90 -6.33
N LEU A 12 7.42 3.37 -6.58
CA LEU A 12 6.94 2.17 -5.90
C LEU A 12 7.86 0.97 -6.17
N GLN A 13 8.31 0.77 -7.42
CA GLN A 13 9.27 -0.27 -7.78
C GLN A 13 10.62 -0.07 -7.07
N GLU A 14 11.16 1.16 -7.08
CA GLU A 14 12.38 1.50 -6.34
C GLU A 14 12.24 1.17 -4.85
N PHE A 15 11.10 1.49 -4.23
CA PHE A 15 10.82 1.12 -2.83
C PHE A 15 10.80 -0.39 -2.64
N CYS A 16 10.11 -1.13 -3.50
CA CYS A 16 10.09 -2.58 -3.40
C CYS A 16 11.50 -3.18 -3.52
N ASP A 17 12.32 -2.69 -4.43
CA ASP A 17 13.70 -3.15 -4.60
C ASP A 17 14.59 -2.85 -3.38
N CYS A 18 14.43 -1.68 -2.75
CA CYS A 18 15.16 -1.31 -1.54
C CYS A 18 14.79 -2.17 -0.32
N PHE A 19 13.52 -2.57 -0.22
CA PHE A 19 13.00 -3.27 0.96
C PHE A 19 12.91 -4.79 0.79
N MET A 20 13.15 -5.35 -0.40
CA MET A 20 12.98 -6.76 -0.75
C MET A 20 13.65 -7.77 0.19
N GLU A 21 14.72 -7.38 0.87
CA GLU A 21 15.52 -8.26 1.75
C GLU A 21 15.41 -7.85 3.23
N THR A 22 14.36 -7.10 3.59
CA THR A 22 14.11 -6.61 4.96
C THR A 22 13.08 -7.45 5.71
N ASP A 23 12.96 -7.24 7.02
CA ASP A 23 11.83 -7.76 7.79
C ASP A 23 10.59 -6.90 7.50
N PHE A 24 9.78 -7.33 6.52
CA PHE A 24 8.61 -6.59 6.05
C PHE A 24 7.62 -6.27 7.18
N ARG A 25 7.44 -7.19 8.13
CA ARG A 25 6.49 -7.01 9.23
C ARG A 25 6.96 -5.90 10.17
N LYS A 26 8.24 -5.92 10.53
CA LYS A 26 8.85 -4.89 11.38
C LYS A 26 8.83 -3.53 10.68
N GLU A 27 9.18 -3.48 9.39
CA GLU A 27 9.17 -2.24 8.62
C GLU A 27 7.74 -1.68 8.43
N LEU A 28 6.73 -2.54 8.24
CA LEU A 28 5.33 -2.13 8.22
C LEU A 28 4.89 -1.52 9.55
N GLU A 29 5.26 -2.14 10.68
CA GLU A 29 4.94 -1.60 12.00
C GLU A 29 5.56 -0.21 12.21
N LEU A 30 6.80 -0.01 11.78
CA LEU A 30 7.47 1.29 11.82
C LEU A 30 6.78 2.31 10.90
N ALA A 31 6.45 1.91 9.67
CA ALA A 31 5.76 2.76 8.71
C ALA A 31 4.37 3.18 9.21
N SER A 32 3.60 2.27 9.80
CA SER A 32 2.31 2.57 10.45
C SER A 32 2.42 3.60 11.57
N LYS A 33 3.56 3.64 12.26
CA LYS A 33 3.85 4.62 13.33
C LYS A 33 4.37 5.96 12.79
N GLY A 34 4.46 6.15 11.47
CA GLY A 34 4.97 7.39 10.88
C GLY A 34 6.49 7.42 10.66
N VAL A 35 7.19 6.30 10.83
CA VAL A 35 8.66 6.26 10.75
C VAL A 35 9.09 5.91 9.32
N SER A 36 9.55 6.91 8.56
CA SER A 36 10.08 6.70 7.20
C SER A 36 11.46 6.06 7.19
N GLY A 37 12.32 6.41 8.16
CA GLY A 37 13.73 6.03 8.17
C GLY A 37 14.61 6.89 7.26
N VAL A 38 14.03 7.91 6.61
CA VAL A 38 14.72 8.82 5.68
C VAL A 38 14.68 10.25 6.22
N PRO A 39 15.83 10.89 6.47
CA PRO A 39 15.88 12.31 6.81
C PRO A 39 15.37 13.16 5.64
N HIS A 40 14.46 14.11 5.90
CA HIS A 40 13.83 14.97 4.88
C HIS A 40 12.94 14.23 3.87
N ALA A 41 12.35 13.10 4.27
CA ALA A 41 11.39 12.39 3.45
C ALA A 41 10.28 13.31 2.94
N ASP A 42 10.01 13.28 1.62
CA ASP A 42 8.85 13.94 1.05
C ASP A 42 7.55 13.32 1.61
N GLN A 43 6.44 14.07 1.54
CA GLN A 43 5.13 13.63 2.03
C GLN A 43 4.65 12.31 1.38
N ASP A 44 5.19 11.96 0.20
CA ASP A 44 4.84 10.73 -0.53
C ASP A 44 5.73 9.53 -0.22
N GLU A 45 6.93 9.73 0.34
CA GLU A 45 7.88 8.62 0.54
C GLU A 45 7.37 7.57 1.53
N LEU A 46 6.87 8.02 2.68
CA LEU A 46 6.35 7.11 3.70
C LEU A 46 5.14 6.28 3.21
N PRO A 47 4.10 6.88 2.60
CA PRO A 47 2.99 6.09 2.09
C PRO A 47 3.36 5.23 0.88
N LEU A 48 4.30 5.63 0.02
CA LEU A 48 4.84 4.74 -1.03
C LEU A 48 5.63 3.56 -0.44
N LYS A 49 6.49 3.82 0.56
CA LYS A 49 7.17 2.77 1.34
C LYS A 49 6.15 1.81 1.94
N PHE A 50 5.09 2.33 2.56
CA PHE A 50 4.02 1.52 3.13
C PHE A 50 3.38 0.63 2.06
N LEU A 51 2.98 1.19 0.91
CA LEU A 51 2.40 0.42 -0.20
C LEU A 51 3.34 -0.69 -0.68
N GLY A 52 4.62 -0.37 -0.91
CA GLY A 52 5.61 -1.35 -1.35
C GLY A 52 5.81 -2.48 -0.33
N LEU A 53 5.88 -2.14 0.96
CA LEU A 53 5.98 -3.12 2.04
C LEU A 53 4.73 -3.99 2.16
N VAL A 54 3.52 -3.44 1.97
CA VAL A 54 2.28 -4.24 1.98
C VAL A 54 2.30 -5.28 0.87
N MET A 55 2.73 -4.89 -0.33
CA MET A 55 2.82 -5.77 -1.49
C MET A 55 3.84 -6.89 -1.26
N LEU A 56 5.05 -6.54 -0.78
CA LEU A 56 6.08 -7.52 -0.44
C LEU A 56 5.65 -8.46 0.70
N TYR A 57 5.06 -7.91 1.76
CA TYR A 57 4.58 -8.69 2.89
C TYR A 57 3.52 -9.70 2.49
N GLY A 58 2.51 -9.27 1.72
CA GLY A 58 1.45 -10.18 1.28
C GLY A 58 1.94 -11.27 0.35
N ALA A 59 2.90 -10.97 -0.53
CA ALA A 59 3.55 -12.01 -1.34
C ALA A 59 4.32 -13.01 -0.47
N ASN A 60 5.12 -12.51 0.48
CA ASN A 60 5.91 -13.34 1.39
C ASN A 60 5.06 -14.24 2.31
N GLU A 61 3.90 -13.74 2.76
CA GLU A 61 2.97 -14.49 3.61
C GLU A 61 2.03 -15.41 2.84
N GLU A 62 2.14 -15.46 1.51
CA GLU A 62 1.16 -16.14 0.64
C GLU A 62 -0.27 -15.68 0.96
N ALA A 63 -0.43 -14.37 1.19
CA ALA A 63 -1.71 -13.78 1.52
C ALA A 63 -2.68 -13.96 0.35
N ARG A 64 -3.97 -14.11 0.64
CA ARG A 64 -5.05 -13.98 -0.35
C ARG A 64 -5.44 -12.52 -0.51
N LYS A 65 -5.51 -11.82 0.62
CA LYS A 65 -6.03 -10.46 0.69
C LYS A 65 -5.37 -9.67 1.81
N ILE A 66 -5.04 -8.42 1.50
CA ILE A 66 -4.70 -7.40 2.50
C ILE A 66 -5.61 -6.20 2.31
N SER A 67 -6.15 -5.64 3.39
CA SER A 67 -7.12 -4.54 3.33
C SER A 67 -6.85 -3.46 4.37
N LEU A 68 -6.78 -2.21 3.90
CA LEU A 68 -6.76 -1.01 4.72
C LEU A 68 -8.13 -0.34 4.62
N ARG A 69 -8.80 -0.14 5.76
CA ARG A 69 -10.13 0.47 5.83
C ARG A 69 -10.13 1.65 6.78
N LYS A 70 -10.79 2.73 6.38
CA LYS A 70 -11.14 3.88 7.21
C LYS A 70 -12.66 3.93 7.35
N SER A 71 -13.17 3.92 8.58
CA SER A 71 -14.61 4.08 8.85
C SER A 71 -15.04 5.53 8.69
N GLY A 72 -16.35 5.78 8.61
CA GLY A 72 -16.91 7.14 8.62
C GLY A 72 -16.59 7.95 9.87
N GLU A 73 -16.20 7.29 10.97
CA GLU A 73 -15.73 7.91 12.21
C GLU A 73 -14.22 8.20 12.20
N GLY A 74 -13.52 7.88 11.10
CA GLY A 74 -12.09 8.09 10.94
C GLY A 74 -11.19 7.00 11.55
N LYS A 75 -11.77 5.90 12.08
CA LYS A 75 -10.98 4.77 12.60
C LYS A 75 -10.38 3.99 11.44
N VAL A 76 -9.06 3.81 11.47
CA VAL A 76 -8.33 3.01 10.48
C VAL A 76 -8.12 1.59 11.00
N SER A 77 -8.22 0.60 10.13
CA SER A 77 -7.96 -0.81 10.44
C SER A 77 -7.23 -1.47 9.29
N PHE A 78 -6.29 -2.35 9.62
CA PHE A 78 -5.40 -2.99 8.66
C PHE A 78 -5.44 -4.51 8.85
N PHE A 79 -6.00 -5.21 7.87
CA PHE A 79 -6.34 -6.63 7.93
C PHE A 79 -5.53 -7.43 6.93
N VAL A 80 -5.14 -8.64 7.34
CA VAL A 80 -4.44 -9.61 6.50
C VAL A 80 -5.15 -10.94 6.57
N GLU A 81 -5.45 -11.50 5.39
CA GLU A 81 -5.98 -12.83 5.19
C GLU A 81 -4.93 -13.65 4.43
N ALA A 82 -4.29 -14.57 5.13
CA ALA A 82 -3.29 -15.49 4.61
C ALA A 82 -3.63 -16.91 5.09
N ARG A 83 -2.68 -17.66 5.67
CA ARG A 83 -2.98 -18.94 6.35
C ARG A 83 -3.95 -18.79 7.52
N GLY A 84 -4.04 -17.59 8.08
CA GLY A 84 -5.05 -17.18 9.05
C GLY A 84 -5.43 -15.72 8.87
N ASN A 85 -6.36 -15.25 9.71
CA ASN A 85 -6.89 -13.89 9.65
C ASN A 85 -6.41 -13.11 10.87
N TYR A 86 -5.73 -11.98 10.64
CA TYR A 86 -5.21 -11.15 11.71
C TYR A 86 -5.19 -9.67 11.33
N GLN A 87 -4.95 -8.83 12.32
CA GLN A 87 -4.75 -7.40 12.14
C GLN A 87 -3.28 -7.05 12.37
N LEU A 88 -2.79 -6.12 11.57
CA LEU A 88 -1.53 -5.44 11.79
C LEU A 88 -1.79 -4.03 12.35
N PRO A 89 -0.77 -3.39 12.97
CA PRO A 89 -0.87 -2.01 13.40
C PRO A 89 -1.30 -1.11 12.23
N ALA A 90 -2.44 -0.45 12.38
CA ALA A 90 -2.98 0.43 11.35
C ALA A 90 -2.24 1.78 11.35
N PRO A 91 -2.00 2.39 10.17
CA PRO A 91 -1.49 3.75 10.10
C PRO A 91 -2.51 4.76 10.65
N GLY A 92 -2.02 5.94 11.05
CA GLY A 92 -2.90 7.05 11.44
C GLY A 92 -3.77 7.54 10.28
N PRO A 93 -4.90 8.23 10.55
CA PRO A 93 -5.86 8.63 9.51
C PRO A 93 -5.27 9.47 8.37
N ALA A 94 -4.38 10.42 8.69
CA ALA A 94 -3.73 11.25 7.68
C ALA A 94 -2.82 10.45 6.73
N LEU A 95 -2.09 9.46 7.26
CA LEU A 95 -1.26 8.58 6.46
C LEU A 95 -2.14 7.64 5.61
N ALA A 96 -3.23 7.10 6.18
CA ALA A 96 -4.19 6.29 5.45
C ALA A 96 -4.82 7.06 4.26
N ASP A 97 -5.21 8.32 4.47
CA ASP A 97 -5.74 9.18 3.40
C ASP A 97 -4.72 9.38 2.26
N ARG A 98 -3.45 9.56 2.61
CA ARG A 98 -2.38 9.68 1.59
C ARG A 98 -2.11 8.35 0.87
N ILE A 99 -2.17 7.22 1.57
CA ILE A 99 -2.08 5.88 0.98
C ILE A 99 -3.22 5.67 -0.03
N PHE A 100 -4.47 5.99 0.32
CA PHE A 100 -5.61 5.87 -0.59
C PHE A 100 -5.44 6.74 -1.84
N PHE A 101 -5.02 7.99 -1.66
CA PHE A 101 -4.74 8.90 -2.77
C PHE A 101 -3.67 8.33 -3.72
N LEU A 102 -2.53 7.88 -3.19
CA LEU A 102 -1.44 7.35 -4.00
C LEU A 102 -1.80 6.04 -4.70
N ALA A 103 -2.49 5.13 -4.00
CA ALA A 103 -2.95 3.88 -4.60
C ALA A 103 -3.91 4.13 -5.77
N ARG A 104 -4.84 5.09 -5.64
CA ARG A 104 -5.74 5.51 -6.72
C ARG A 104 -4.98 6.19 -7.87
N SER A 105 -4.00 7.04 -7.54
CA SER A 105 -3.16 7.72 -8.52
C SER A 105 -2.32 6.74 -9.34
N LEU A 106 -1.75 5.72 -8.69
CA LEU A 106 -1.05 4.60 -9.34
C LEU A 106 -1.97 3.84 -10.29
N ALA A 107 -3.19 3.58 -9.86
CA ALA A 107 -4.17 2.83 -10.65
C ALA A 107 -4.88 3.70 -11.71
N HIS A 108 -4.67 5.01 -11.74
CA HIS A 108 -5.45 5.96 -12.54
C HIS A 108 -6.98 5.81 -12.33
N VAL A 109 -7.40 5.63 -11.07
CA VAL A 109 -8.82 5.47 -10.67
C VAL A 109 -9.37 6.78 -10.11
N ASP A 110 -10.32 7.37 -10.83
CA ASP A 110 -11.07 8.53 -10.34
C ASP A 110 -12.44 8.13 -9.75
N GLU A 111 -12.96 6.94 -10.06
CA GLU A 111 -14.26 6.49 -9.54
C GLU A 111 -14.20 6.04 -8.08
N ASP A 112 -15.32 6.16 -7.36
CA ASP A 112 -15.39 5.73 -5.95
C ASP A 112 -15.13 4.23 -5.76
N ARG A 113 -15.43 3.41 -6.78
CA ARG A 113 -15.23 1.96 -6.77
C ARG A 113 -14.56 1.46 -8.03
N GLY A 114 -13.68 0.47 -7.89
CA GLY A 114 -13.04 -0.16 -9.03
C GLY A 114 -12.16 -1.33 -8.64
N LYS A 115 -11.91 -2.23 -9.59
CA LYS A 115 -10.90 -3.28 -9.49
C LYS A 115 -9.94 -3.15 -10.66
N ILE A 116 -8.67 -2.90 -10.37
CA ILE A 116 -7.64 -2.64 -11.38
C ILE A 116 -6.47 -3.61 -11.20
N PRO A 117 -6.04 -4.30 -12.26
CA PRO A 117 -4.81 -5.09 -12.21
C PRO A 117 -3.60 -4.14 -12.11
N LEU A 118 -2.70 -4.42 -11.17
CA LEU A 118 -1.40 -3.79 -11.05
C LEU A 118 -0.33 -4.82 -11.35
N SER A 119 0.47 -4.56 -12.38
CA SER A 119 1.68 -5.31 -12.67
C SER A 119 2.89 -4.62 -12.06
N LEU A 120 3.56 -5.29 -11.14
CA LEU A 120 4.75 -4.77 -10.45
C LEU A 120 5.98 -5.57 -10.86
N GLY A 121 6.96 -4.90 -11.47
CA GLY A 121 8.28 -5.48 -11.71
C GLY A 121 9.12 -5.48 -10.43
N LEU A 122 9.78 -6.60 -10.14
CA LEU A 122 10.61 -6.82 -8.95
C LEU A 122 11.93 -7.45 -9.39
N ARG A 123 12.97 -6.63 -9.59
CA ARG A 123 14.26 -7.07 -10.18
C ARG A 123 14.04 -7.89 -11.48
N ASN A 124 14.22 -9.22 -11.43
CA ASN A 124 14.08 -10.14 -12.57
C ASN A 124 12.73 -10.88 -12.60
N ASP A 125 11.81 -10.53 -11.70
CA ASP A 125 10.50 -11.16 -11.54
C ASP A 125 9.37 -10.13 -11.73
N ARG A 126 8.13 -10.60 -11.81
CA ARG A 126 6.92 -9.78 -11.93
C ARG A 126 5.81 -10.35 -11.07
N MET A 127 5.17 -9.46 -10.32
CA MET A 127 3.99 -9.79 -9.53
C MET A 127 2.75 -9.13 -10.14
N GLU A 128 1.68 -9.92 -10.28
CA GLU A 128 0.36 -9.42 -10.67
C GLU A 128 -0.52 -9.34 -9.43
N LEU A 129 -1.06 -8.15 -9.16
CA LEU A 129 -1.96 -7.88 -8.05
C LEU A 129 -3.27 -7.32 -8.57
N MET A 130 -4.36 -7.55 -7.85
CA MET A 130 -5.63 -6.88 -8.12
C MET A 130 -5.94 -5.88 -7.02
N LEU A 131 -5.83 -4.60 -7.36
CA LEU A 131 -6.18 -3.49 -6.49
C LEU A 131 -7.68 -3.28 -6.52
N GLU A 132 -8.31 -3.22 -5.36
CA GLU A 132 -9.74 -2.97 -5.20
C GLU A 132 -9.94 -1.74 -4.32
N PHE A 133 -10.74 -0.81 -4.84
CA PHE A 133 -11.10 0.44 -4.19
C PHE A 133 -12.60 0.43 -3.93
N ASP A 134 -13.02 0.78 -2.71
CA ASP A 134 -14.42 1.04 -2.39
C ASP A 134 -14.52 2.23 -1.45
N ARG A 135 -15.12 3.32 -1.94
CA ARG A 135 -15.57 4.46 -1.14
C ARG A 135 -17.11 4.49 -1.11
N ARG A 136 -17.69 4.50 0.08
CA ARG A 136 -19.16 4.55 0.27
C ARG A 136 -19.53 5.06 1.66
N ASN A 137 -20.58 5.87 1.75
CA ASN A 137 -21.14 6.32 3.04
C ASN A 137 -20.11 6.88 4.03
N GLY A 138 -19.10 7.61 3.52
CA GLY A 138 -18.00 8.15 4.34
C GLY A 138 -16.94 7.13 4.76
N GLU A 139 -17.10 5.85 4.40
CA GLU A 139 -16.07 4.83 4.52
C GLU A 139 -15.22 4.76 3.26
N GLU A 140 -13.93 4.47 3.43
CA GLU A 140 -13.03 4.19 2.33
C GLU A 140 -12.21 2.94 2.64
N SER A 141 -12.03 2.10 1.63
CA SER A 141 -11.20 0.90 1.71
C SER A 141 -10.35 0.74 0.47
N PHE A 142 -9.13 0.28 0.71
CA PHE A 142 -8.18 -0.15 -0.29
C PHE A 142 -7.78 -1.59 0.02
N THR A 143 -7.91 -2.45 -0.97
CA THR A 143 -7.65 -3.88 -0.86
C THR A 143 -6.68 -4.31 -1.94
N ILE A 144 -5.70 -5.10 -1.57
CA ILE A 144 -4.81 -5.80 -2.50
C ILE A 144 -5.18 -7.29 -2.45
N ASN A 145 -5.64 -7.81 -3.57
CA ASN A 145 -5.86 -9.25 -3.74
C ASN A 145 -4.64 -9.83 -4.46
N PHE A 146 -4.15 -10.93 -3.91
CA PHE A 146 -2.96 -11.64 -4.36
C PHE A 146 -3.41 -12.89 -5.16
N PRO A 147 -2.55 -13.44 -6.03
CA PRO A 147 -2.94 -14.50 -6.97
C PRO A 147 -3.04 -15.92 -6.35
N HIS A 148 -2.92 -16.06 -5.02
CA HIS A 148 -2.85 -17.35 -4.31
C HIS A 148 -4.17 -17.82 -3.70
#